data_AF-A0A354UPD1-F1
#
_entry.id   AF-A0A354UPD1-F1
#
_cell.length_a   1.000
_cell.length_b   1.000
_cell.length_c   1.000
_cell.angle_alpha   90.00
_cell.angle_beta   90.00
_cell.angle_gamma   90.00
#
_symmetry.space_group_name_H-M   'P 1'
#
loop_
_entity.id
_entity.type
_entity.pdbx_description
1 polymer ?
#
loop_
_entity_poly.entity_id
_entity_poly.type
_entity_poly.pdbx_seq_one_letter_code
_entity_poly.pdbx_strand_id
1 'polypeptide(L)'
;MKVQTVSFEQAGVLAKQFFESPQWGRFVHEGTKPAYTNREKQENVEWAKVNNNKHCAVCLNMNGCCLPVDVIENKMKFPFHENCHCYVVPANNLEITAESPLPKFEGYVFNPEYMHNGKNELFWEWGFVKEDSASLCAELANQAQKSYADVDFKLGKLDAYGQRIDIRVKLQRRNKFEEVSFISGWMLYPDGKIILATPYGGK
;
A
#
# COMPACT_ATOMS: atom_id res chain seq x y z
N MET A 1 -23.30 31.57 -9.05
CA MET A 1 -22.00 30.90 -8.89
C MET A 1 -20.92 31.98 -8.81
N LYS A 2 -20.23 32.12 -7.67
CA LYS A 2 -19.05 33.01 -7.59
C LYS A 2 -17.86 32.24 -8.15
N VAL A 3 -17.35 32.67 -9.30
CA VAL A 3 -16.05 32.23 -9.80
C VAL A 3 -15.02 32.77 -8.81
N GLN A 4 -14.39 31.88 -8.03
CA GLN A 4 -13.25 32.27 -7.21
C GLN A 4 -12.08 32.57 -8.14
N THR A 5 -11.74 33.84 -8.28
CA THR A 5 -10.53 34.30 -8.97
C THR A 5 -9.33 34.01 -8.08
N VAL A 6 -8.51 33.04 -8.50
CA VAL A 6 -7.24 32.69 -7.89
C VAL A 6 -6.20 33.75 -8.25
N SER A 7 -5.40 34.24 -7.30
CA SER A 7 -4.37 35.25 -7.60
C SER A 7 -3.24 34.67 -8.45
N PHE A 8 -2.48 35.49 -9.18
CA PHE A 8 -1.34 35.04 -9.99
C PHE A 8 -0.28 34.27 -9.16
N GLU A 9 -0.06 34.68 -7.92
CA GLU A 9 0.86 34.00 -7.00
C GLU A 9 0.34 32.63 -6.58
N GLN A 10 -0.97 32.52 -6.29
CA GLN A 10 -1.62 31.24 -6.02
C GLN A 10 -1.63 30.33 -7.25
N ALA A 11 -1.83 30.88 -8.45
CA ALA A 11 -1.75 30.13 -9.70
C ALA A 11 -0.33 29.60 -9.97
N GLY A 12 0.70 30.39 -9.66
CA GLY A 12 2.10 29.96 -9.74
C GLY A 12 2.44 28.82 -8.78
N VAL A 13 1.96 28.88 -7.53
CA VAL A 13 2.13 27.80 -6.54
C VAL A 13 1.40 26.53 -6.98
N LEU A 14 0.15 26.64 -7.45
CA LEU A 14 -0.63 25.51 -7.94
C LEU A 14 -0.01 24.86 -9.18
N ALA A 15 0.48 25.66 -10.12
CA ALA A 15 1.17 25.16 -11.31
C ALA A 15 2.46 24.42 -10.93
N LYS A 16 3.25 24.99 -10.02
CA LYS A 16 4.47 24.36 -9.51
C LYS A 16 4.17 23.04 -8.80
N GLN A 17 3.16 23.02 -7.92
CA GLN A 17 2.69 21.79 -7.26
C GLN A 17 2.22 20.75 -8.28
N PHE A 18 1.55 21.16 -9.36
CA PHE A 18 1.08 20.25 -10.40
C PHE A 18 2.24 19.59 -11.16
N PHE A 19 3.29 20.33 -11.49
CA PHE A 19 4.47 19.80 -12.18
C PHE A 19 5.43 19.03 -11.25
N GLU A 20 5.44 19.33 -9.95
CA GLU A 20 6.29 18.66 -8.96
C GLU A 20 5.61 17.43 -8.31
N SER A 21 4.29 17.29 -8.43
CA SER A 21 3.56 16.13 -7.89
C SER A 21 3.82 14.89 -8.74
N PRO A 22 4.00 13.71 -8.11
CA PRO A 22 4.11 12.47 -8.86
C PRO A 22 2.86 12.25 -9.71
N GLN A 23 3.06 11.95 -10.99
CA GLN A 23 1.97 11.51 -11.85
C GLN A 23 1.60 10.08 -11.49
N TRP A 24 0.32 9.80 -11.28
CA TRP A 24 -0.16 8.47 -10.91
C TRP A 24 -0.79 7.76 -12.11
N GLY A 25 -0.48 6.48 -12.26
CA GLY A 25 -1.10 5.58 -13.24
C GLY A 25 -1.99 4.56 -12.53
N ARG A 26 -3.19 4.33 -13.07
CA ARG A 26 -4.12 3.28 -12.66
C ARG A 26 -4.04 2.12 -13.63
N PHE A 27 -3.82 0.92 -13.12
CA PHE A 27 -3.89 -0.30 -13.93
C PHE A 27 -5.34 -0.61 -14.29
N VAL A 28 -5.57 -0.99 -15.54
CA VAL A 28 -6.88 -1.38 -16.05
C VAL A 28 -6.79 -2.77 -16.65
N HIS A 29 -7.72 -3.62 -16.23
CA HIS A 29 -8.02 -4.88 -16.87
C HIS A 29 -9.50 -4.89 -17.28
N GLU A 30 -9.76 -4.68 -18.57
CA GLU A 30 -11.13 -4.63 -19.10
C GLU A 30 -11.91 -5.92 -18.80
N GLY A 31 -13.24 -5.76 -18.69
CA GLY A 31 -14.16 -6.87 -18.45
C GLY A 31 -14.13 -7.46 -17.04
N THR A 32 -13.30 -6.95 -16.13
CA THR A 32 -13.23 -7.42 -14.73
C THR A 32 -13.35 -6.26 -13.75
N LYS A 33 -13.84 -6.56 -12.53
CA LYS A 33 -13.97 -5.57 -11.46
C LYS A 33 -12.67 -5.52 -10.62
N PRO A 34 -12.25 -4.35 -10.14
CA PRO A 34 -11.17 -4.25 -9.16
C PRO A 34 -11.50 -5.01 -7.86
N ALA A 35 -10.47 -5.54 -7.19
CA ALA A 35 -10.60 -6.24 -5.91
C ALA A 35 -10.29 -5.28 -4.74
N TYR A 36 -11.30 -4.92 -3.96
CA TYR A 36 -11.22 -3.96 -2.85
C TYR A 36 -10.92 -4.60 -1.49
N THR A 37 -11.03 -5.92 -1.40
CA THR A 37 -10.82 -6.70 -0.18
C THR A 37 -9.87 -7.87 -0.40
N ASN A 38 -9.26 -8.36 0.69
CA ASN A 38 -8.39 -9.54 0.62
C ASN A 38 -9.18 -10.79 0.18
N ARG A 39 -10.47 -10.86 0.52
CA ARG A 39 -11.36 -11.94 0.07
C ARG A 39 -11.52 -11.93 -1.44
N GLU A 40 -11.83 -10.79 -2.04
CA GLU A 40 -11.94 -10.67 -3.50
C GLU A 40 -10.60 -10.98 -4.19
N LYS A 41 -9.48 -10.56 -3.60
CA LYS A 41 -8.15 -10.95 -4.13
C LYS A 41 -7.96 -12.47 -4.11
N GLN A 42 -8.41 -13.15 -3.06
CA GLN A 42 -8.37 -14.62 -2.98
C GLN A 42 -9.34 -15.28 -3.97
N GLU A 43 -10.55 -14.74 -4.13
CA GLU A 43 -11.52 -15.21 -5.12
C GLU A 43 -10.95 -15.12 -6.55
N ASN A 44 -10.25 -14.03 -6.88
CA ASN A 44 -9.55 -13.89 -8.16
C ASN A 44 -8.43 -14.93 -8.36
N VAL A 45 -7.72 -15.30 -7.29
CA VAL A 45 -6.71 -16.39 -7.34
C VAL A 45 -7.36 -17.71 -7.68
N GLU A 46 -8.47 -18.06 -7.02
CA GLU A 46 -9.19 -19.30 -7.29
C GLU A 46 -9.86 -19.28 -8.67
N TRP A 47 -10.44 -18.16 -9.05
CA TRP A 47 -11.07 -17.98 -10.37
C TRP A 47 -10.05 -18.13 -11.52
N ALA A 48 -8.85 -17.56 -11.37
CA ALA A 48 -7.79 -17.71 -12.37
C ALA A 48 -7.38 -19.19 -12.57
N LYS A 49 -7.29 -19.96 -11.47
CA LYS A 49 -6.97 -21.41 -11.53
C LYS A 49 -8.05 -22.18 -12.29
N VAL A 50 -9.33 -21.98 -11.97
CA VAL A 50 -10.43 -22.74 -12.61
C VAL A 50 -10.70 -22.34 -14.06
N ASN A 51 -10.24 -21.16 -14.49
CA ASN A 51 -10.35 -20.70 -15.88
C ASN A 51 -9.08 -20.94 -16.71
N ASN A 52 -8.22 -21.89 -16.30
CA ASN A 52 -6.97 -22.24 -16.97
C ASN A 52 -6.06 -21.02 -17.24
N ASN A 53 -6.04 -20.04 -16.34
CA ASN A 53 -5.26 -18.80 -16.46
C ASN A 53 -5.48 -18.01 -17.76
N LYS A 54 -6.67 -18.11 -18.39
CA LYS A 54 -7.04 -17.19 -19.49
C LYS A 54 -6.92 -15.72 -19.07
N HIS A 55 -7.23 -15.46 -17.81
CA HIS A 55 -6.85 -14.24 -17.10
C HIS A 55 -6.09 -14.67 -15.84
N CYS A 56 -4.90 -14.10 -15.62
CA CYS A 56 -4.08 -14.46 -14.47
C CYS A 56 -4.46 -13.65 -13.22
N ALA A 57 -4.28 -14.24 -12.04
CA ALA A 57 -4.62 -13.61 -10.77
C ALA A 57 -3.88 -12.29 -10.53
N VAL A 58 -2.64 -12.16 -11.01
CA VAL A 58 -1.85 -10.92 -10.90
C VAL A 58 -2.57 -9.77 -11.58
N CYS A 59 -2.99 -9.94 -12.83
CA CYS A 59 -3.65 -8.87 -13.57
C CYS A 59 -5.02 -8.50 -12.97
N LEU A 60 -5.78 -9.50 -12.51
CA LEU A 60 -7.06 -9.26 -11.82
C LEU A 60 -6.86 -8.47 -10.53
N ASN A 61 -5.83 -8.81 -9.75
CA ASN A 61 -5.57 -8.20 -8.45
C ASN A 61 -4.77 -6.89 -8.51
N MET A 62 -4.22 -6.55 -9.67
CA MET A 62 -3.67 -5.24 -9.98
C MET A 62 -4.72 -4.29 -10.58
N ASN A 63 -5.84 -4.80 -11.11
CA ASN A 63 -6.90 -3.96 -11.69
C ASN A 63 -7.37 -2.89 -10.69
N GLY A 64 -7.40 -1.64 -11.12
CA GLY A 64 -7.76 -0.46 -10.32
C GLY A 64 -6.68 0.03 -9.36
N CYS A 65 -5.63 -0.76 -9.08
CA CYS A 65 -4.51 -0.31 -8.25
C CYS A 65 -3.78 0.85 -8.94
N CYS A 66 -3.21 1.75 -8.15
CA CYS A 66 -2.53 2.94 -8.66
C CYS A 66 -1.08 2.93 -8.19
N LEU A 67 -0.13 3.31 -9.04
CA LEU A 67 1.28 3.56 -8.68
C LEU A 67 1.78 4.82 -9.41
N PRO A 68 2.83 5.49 -8.93
CA PRO A 68 3.46 6.57 -9.68
C PRO A 68 3.94 6.07 -11.04
N VAL A 69 3.70 6.82 -12.11
CA VAL A 69 4.07 6.47 -13.49
C VAL A 69 5.56 6.15 -13.58
N ASP A 70 6.41 6.96 -12.95
CA ASP A 70 7.86 6.71 -12.90
C ASP A 70 8.22 5.36 -12.26
N VAL A 71 7.46 4.91 -11.26
CA VAL A 71 7.66 3.60 -10.63
C VAL A 71 7.23 2.49 -11.59
N ILE A 72 6.12 2.68 -12.31
CA ILE A 72 5.63 1.71 -13.31
C ILE A 72 6.65 1.56 -14.44
N GLU A 73 7.13 2.66 -15.01
CA GLU A 73 8.01 2.66 -16.18
C GLU A 73 9.44 2.20 -15.86
N ASN A 74 9.97 2.58 -14.69
CA ASN A 74 11.39 2.38 -14.39
C ASN A 74 11.68 1.24 -13.41
N LYS A 75 10.69 0.82 -12.61
CA LYS A 75 10.92 -0.15 -11.51
C LYS A 75 10.02 -1.38 -11.58
N MET A 76 8.90 -1.32 -12.30
CA MET A 76 7.96 -2.42 -12.39
C MET A 76 8.10 -3.16 -13.72
N LYS A 77 8.01 -4.50 -13.68
CA LYS A 77 7.87 -5.28 -14.90
C LYS A 77 6.41 -5.22 -15.37
N PHE A 78 6.13 -4.33 -16.31
CA PHE A 78 4.82 -4.21 -16.96
C PHE A 78 5.00 -4.22 -18.50
N PRO A 79 4.17 -4.96 -19.27
CA PRO A 79 3.07 -5.84 -18.84
C PRO A 79 3.55 -7.03 -18.00
N PHE A 80 2.65 -7.58 -17.17
CA PHE A 80 3.01 -8.62 -16.19
C PHE A 80 3.32 -9.99 -16.82
N HIS A 81 2.79 -10.25 -18.02
CA HIS A 81 3.02 -11.46 -18.80
C HIS A 81 2.81 -11.18 -20.29
N GLU A 82 3.22 -12.12 -21.13
CA GLU A 82 3.00 -12.06 -22.58
C GLU A 82 1.51 -12.11 -22.94
N ASN A 83 1.13 -11.50 -24.06
CA ASN A 83 -0.25 -11.43 -24.56
C ASN A 83 -1.26 -10.89 -23.54
N CYS A 84 -0.80 -10.02 -22.64
CA CYS A 84 -1.66 -9.34 -21.68
C CYS A 84 -2.35 -8.14 -22.34
N HIS A 85 -3.65 -7.98 -22.11
CA HIS A 85 -4.42 -6.82 -22.56
C HIS A 85 -4.54 -5.71 -21.50
N CYS A 86 -3.80 -5.81 -20.38
CA CYS A 86 -3.80 -4.77 -19.37
C CYS A 86 -3.09 -3.52 -19.89
N TYR A 87 -3.57 -2.36 -19.46
CA TYR A 87 -2.95 -1.08 -19.75
C TYR A 87 -3.01 -0.16 -18.53
N VAL A 88 -2.34 0.98 -18.60
CA VAL A 88 -2.32 2.00 -17.54
C VAL A 88 -2.95 3.27 -18.07
N VAL A 89 -3.81 3.90 -17.27
CA VAL A 89 -4.39 5.21 -17.56
C VAL A 89 -4.00 6.22 -16.49
N PRO A 90 -3.95 7.53 -16.79
CA PRO A 90 -3.73 8.55 -15.76
C PRO A 90 -4.76 8.48 -14.63
N ALA A 91 -4.30 8.58 -13.39
CA ALA A 91 -5.10 8.64 -12.18
C ALA A 91 -5.03 10.05 -11.58
N ASN A 92 -5.94 10.92 -12.01
CA ASN A 92 -6.02 12.30 -11.52
C ASN A 92 -6.78 12.36 -10.18
N ASN A 93 -6.38 13.28 -9.30
CA ASN A 93 -7.03 13.54 -8.00
C ASN A 93 -7.15 12.27 -7.12
N LEU A 94 -6.09 11.45 -7.09
CA LEU A 94 -6.06 10.23 -6.30
C LEU A 94 -6.08 10.55 -4.81
N GLU A 95 -7.06 10.02 -4.08
CA GLU A 95 -7.10 10.09 -2.62
C GLU A 95 -6.31 8.93 -2.03
N ILE A 96 -5.10 9.21 -1.58
CA ILE A 96 -4.22 8.20 -0.99
C ILE A 96 -4.66 7.91 0.44
N THR A 97 -4.96 6.64 0.70
CA THR A 97 -5.40 6.15 2.01
C THR A 97 -4.58 4.94 2.45
N ALA A 98 -4.32 4.84 3.75
CA ALA A 98 -3.66 3.68 4.33
C ALA A 98 -4.50 3.12 5.48
N GLU A 99 -4.66 1.80 5.50
CA GLU A 99 -5.38 1.10 6.55
C GLU A 99 -4.46 0.11 7.27
N SER A 100 -4.38 0.22 8.59
CA SER A 100 -3.77 -0.79 9.45
C SER A 100 -4.86 -1.49 10.26
N PRO A 101 -5.30 -2.70 9.86
CA PRO A 101 -6.37 -3.40 10.57
C PRO A 101 -5.93 -3.83 11.98
N LEU A 102 -6.76 -3.55 12.99
CA LEU A 102 -6.51 -3.93 14.39
C LEU A 102 -6.13 -5.42 14.59
N PRO A 103 -6.73 -6.39 13.87
CA PRO A 103 -6.34 -7.79 13.97
C PRO A 103 -4.87 -8.08 13.60
N LYS A 104 -4.17 -7.19 12.88
CA LYS A 104 -2.74 -7.32 12.60
C LYS A 104 -1.89 -7.19 13.86
N PHE A 105 -2.36 -6.45 14.85
CA PHE A 105 -1.67 -6.31 16.12
C PHE A 105 -2.27 -7.24 17.17
N GLU A 106 -3.56 -7.15 17.46
CA GLU A 106 -4.18 -7.95 18.52
C GLU A 106 -4.28 -9.44 18.18
N GLY A 107 -4.54 -9.75 16.90
CA GLY A 107 -4.74 -11.11 16.41
C GLY A 107 -3.48 -11.77 15.85
N TYR A 108 -2.37 -11.03 15.71
CA TYR A 108 -1.12 -11.55 15.17
C TYR A 108 0.11 -11.13 15.99
N VAL A 109 0.50 -9.85 16.00
CA VAL A 109 1.73 -9.41 16.71
C VAL A 109 1.70 -9.74 18.20
N PHE A 110 0.59 -9.47 18.89
CA PHE A 110 0.43 -9.68 20.33
C PHE A 110 -0.42 -10.91 20.66
N ASN A 111 -0.69 -11.76 19.68
CA ASN A 111 -1.45 -12.98 19.90
C ASN A 111 -0.52 -14.10 20.42
N PRO A 112 -0.84 -14.72 21.58
CA PRO A 112 -0.06 -15.81 22.15
C PRO A 112 0.22 -16.99 21.20
N GLU A 113 -0.67 -17.25 20.24
CA GLU A 113 -0.51 -18.33 19.25
C GLU A 113 0.72 -18.11 18.35
N TYR A 114 1.06 -16.86 18.06
CA TYR A 114 2.12 -16.49 17.11
C TYR A 114 3.44 -16.08 17.78
N MET A 115 3.57 -16.26 19.09
CA MET A 115 4.79 -15.89 19.85
C MET A 115 6.05 -16.59 19.36
N HIS A 116 5.91 -17.80 18.84
CA HIS A 116 7.02 -18.58 18.27
C HIS A 116 7.74 -17.87 17.11
N ASN A 117 7.13 -16.84 16.52
CA ASN A 117 7.71 -16.04 15.44
C ASN A 117 8.60 -14.88 15.94
N GLY A 118 8.73 -14.68 17.26
CA GLY A 118 9.61 -13.67 17.89
C GLY A 118 9.21 -12.20 17.64
N LYS A 119 8.14 -11.93 16.88
CA LYS A 119 7.71 -10.56 16.55
C LYS A 119 7.15 -9.84 17.78
N ASN A 120 6.41 -10.52 18.63
CA ASN A 120 5.93 -10.01 19.91
C ASN A 120 7.08 -9.53 20.80
N GLU A 121 8.19 -10.28 20.86
CA GLU A 121 9.36 -9.96 21.69
C GLU A 121 9.95 -8.61 21.30
N LEU A 122 10.04 -8.32 19.99
CA LEU A 122 10.53 -7.02 19.50
C LEU A 122 9.66 -5.86 19.97
N PHE A 123 8.33 -5.96 19.82
CA PHE A 123 7.43 -4.89 20.25
C PHE A 123 7.45 -4.72 21.78
N TRP A 124 7.57 -5.82 22.55
CA TRP A 124 7.75 -5.76 24.00
C TRP A 124 9.08 -5.14 24.42
N GLU A 125 10.18 -5.45 23.74
CA GLU A 125 11.49 -4.83 23.96
C GLU A 125 11.45 -3.32 23.70
N TRP A 126 10.57 -2.87 22.81
CA TRP A 126 10.34 -1.45 22.54
C TRP A 126 9.31 -0.81 23.47
N GLY A 127 8.73 -1.61 24.38
CA GLY A 127 7.80 -1.19 25.43
C GLY A 127 6.34 -1.09 24.99
N PHE A 128 5.96 -1.69 23.86
CA PHE A 128 4.57 -1.74 23.40
C PHE A 128 3.89 -3.02 23.87
N VAL A 129 2.64 -2.91 24.30
CA VAL A 129 1.80 -4.04 24.72
C VAL A 129 0.54 -4.14 23.86
N LYS A 130 -0.30 -5.16 24.10
CA LYS A 130 -1.53 -5.37 23.32
C LYS A 130 -2.44 -4.15 23.37
N GLU A 131 -2.50 -3.46 24.50
CA GLU A 131 -3.30 -2.26 24.73
C GLU A 131 -2.87 -1.09 23.83
N ASP A 132 -1.63 -1.09 23.34
CA ASP A 132 -1.13 -0.09 22.39
C ASP A 132 -1.58 -0.35 20.94
N SER A 133 -2.24 -1.48 20.64
CA SER A 133 -2.54 -1.92 19.27
C SER A 133 -3.25 -0.85 18.42
N ALA A 134 -4.24 -0.16 19.00
CA ALA A 134 -4.95 0.91 18.29
C ALA A 134 -4.03 2.10 17.94
N SER A 135 -3.16 2.49 18.88
CA SER A 135 -2.19 3.57 18.65
C SER A 135 -1.13 3.19 17.61
N LEU A 136 -0.65 1.94 17.65
CA LEU A 136 0.27 1.41 16.65
C LEU A 136 -0.36 1.36 15.26
N CYS A 137 -1.63 0.95 15.15
CA CYS A 137 -2.35 0.96 13.88
C CYS A 137 -2.44 2.38 13.30
N ALA A 138 -2.83 3.35 14.13
CA ALA A 138 -2.95 4.74 13.71
C ALA A 138 -1.61 5.32 13.26
N GLU A 139 -0.53 5.06 14.01
CA GLU A 139 0.80 5.56 13.70
C GLU A 139 1.35 4.97 12.39
N LEU A 140 1.26 3.64 12.23
CA LEU A 140 1.70 2.98 11.00
C LEU A 140 0.90 3.43 9.77
N ALA A 141 -0.43 3.54 9.90
CA ALA A 141 -1.28 4.03 8.81
C ALA A 141 -0.92 5.46 8.41
N ASN A 142 -0.71 6.36 9.38
CA ASN A 142 -0.31 7.74 9.13
C ASN A 142 1.03 7.83 8.39
N GLN A 143 2.06 7.12 8.87
CA GLN A 143 3.37 7.09 8.22
C GLN A 143 3.30 6.48 6.81
N ALA A 144 2.54 5.40 6.64
CA ALA A 144 2.41 4.74 5.35
C ALA A 144 1.65 5.58 4.33
N GLN A 145 0.58 6.28 4.74
CA GLN A 145 -0.14 7.19 3.85
C GLN A 145 0.78 8.29 3.32
N LYS A 146 1.57 8.92 4.20
CA LYS A 146 2.56 9.94 3.82
C LYS A 146 3.62 9.38 2.89
N SER A 147 4.27 8.29 3.31
CA SER A 147 5.34 7.66 2.53
C SER A 147 4.85 7.21 1.14
N TYR A 148 3.61 6.75 1.04
CA TYR A 148 3.03 6.37 -0.25
C TYR A 148 2.75 7.58 -1.15
N ALA A 149 2.20 8.66 -0.59
CA ALA A 149 1.98 9.92 -1.29
C ALA A 149 3.29 10.56 -1.79
N ASP A 150 4.35 10.48 -0.97
CA ASP A 150 5.66 11.04 -1.25
C ASP A 150 6.56 10.10 -2.08
N VAL A 151 6.04 8.92 -2.48
CA VAL A 151 6.78 7.89 -3.23
C VAL A 151 8.02 7.36 -2.48
N ASP A 152 8.02 7.46 -1.15
CA ASP A 152 9.04 6.92 -0.26
C ASP A 152 8.72 5.46 0.13
N PHE A 153 8.82 4.58 -0.86
CA PHE A 153 8.66 3.14 -0.66
C PHE A 153 9.51 2.34 -1.64
N LYS A 154 9.67 1.05 -1.34
CA LYS A 154 10.26 0.09 -2.27
C LYS A 154 9.19 -0.85 -2.80
N LEU A 155 9.29 -1.23 -4.07
CA LEU A 155 8.48 -2.32 -4.58
C LEU A 155 8.90 -3.62 -3.88
N GLY A 156 7.95 -4.25 -3.23
CA GLY A 156 8.09 -5.58 -2.67
C GLY A 156 7.70 -6.65 -3.68
N LYS A 157 7.30 -7.80 -3.16
CA LYS A 157 6.89 -8.95 -3.97
C LYS A 157 5.62 -8.65 -4.78
N LEU A 158 5.65 -8.94 -6.08
CA LEU A 158 4.49 -9.11 -6.94
C LEU A 158 4.13 -10.59 -7.00
N ASP A 159 2.92 -10.96 -6.59
CA ASP A 159 2.43 -12.33 -6.72
C ASP A 159 0.93 -12.39 -7.05
N ALA A 160 0.33 -13.57 -6.94
CA ALA A 160 -1.06 -13.80 -7.29
C ALA A 160 -2.05 -12.90 -6.53
N TYR A 161 -1.67 -12.33 -5.38
CA TYR A 161 -2.50 -11.39 -4.61
C TYR A 161 -2.30 -9.91 -5.02
N GLY A 162 -1.37 -9.64 -5.93
CA GLY A 162 -1.03 -8.30 -6.42
C GLY A 162 0.34 -7.81 -5.93
N GLN A 163 0.54 -6.50 -6.01
CA GLN A 163 1.80 -5.84 -5.66
C GLN A 163 1.84 -5.49 -4.18
N ARG A 164 2.97 -5.78 -3.53
CA ARG A 164 3.32 -5.25 -2.20
C ARG A 164 4.29 -4.09 -2.30
N ILE A 165 4.26 -3.20 -1.34
CA ILE A 165 5.28 -2.17 -1.14
C ILE A 165 5.82 -2.25 0.28
N ASP A 166 7.09 -1.92 0.42
CA ASP A 166 7.79 -1.89 1.69
C ASP A 166 8.02 -0.43 2.09
N ILE A 167 7.54 -0.08 3.28
CA ILE A 167 7.61 1.28 3.85
C ILE A 167 8.41 1.21 5.16
N ARG A 168 9.38 2.11 5.29
CA ARG A 168 10.14 2.26 6.53
C ARG A 168 9.32 3.04 7.56
N VAL A 169 9.12 2.42 8.71
CA VAL A 169 8.41 2.98 9.85
C VAL A 169 9.42 3.35 10.93
N LYS A 170 9.08 4.38 11.69
CA LYS A 170 9.83 4.85 12.85
C LYS A 170 8.92 4.92 14.06
N LEU A 171 9.29 4.29 15.16
CA LEU A 171 8.54 4.35 16.42
C LEU A 171 9.43 4.83 17.55
N GLN A 172 8.93 5.74 18.37
CA GLN A 172 9.55 6.06 19.65
C GLN A 172 9.35 4.89 20.60
N ARG A 173 10.43 4.35 21.16
CA ARG A 173 10.34 3.33 22.21
C ARG A 173 9.63 3.91 23.43
N ARG A 174 8.72 3.15 24.04
CA ARG A 174 7.97 3.56 25.24
C ARG A 174 8.83 3.48 26.50
N ASN A 175 9.79 2.57 26.52
CA ASN A 175 10.65 2.29 27.67
C ASN A 175 12.01 2.98 27.61
N LYS A 176 12.34 3.67 26.51
CA LYS A 176 13.64 4.33 26.27
C LYS A 176 13.46 5.60 25.43
N PHE A 177 14.31 6.60 25.63
CA PHE A 177 14.38 7.79 24.77
C PHE A 177 15.15 7.50 23.47
N GLU A 178 14.73 6.47 22.74
CA GLU A 178 15.37 6.01 21.51
C GLU A 178 14.29 5.68 20.47
N GLU A 179 14.53 6.06 19.22
CA GLU A 179 13.70 5.66 18.08
C GLU A 179 14.15 4.29 17.55
N VAL A 180 13.19 3.45 17.20
CA VAL A 180 13.45 2.24 16.42
C VAL A 180 12.90 2.42 15.01
N SER A 181 13.66 1.99 14.01
CA SER A 181 13.23 1.96 12.62
C SER A 181 13.23 0.54 12.06
N PHE A 182 12.21 0.21 11.29
CA PHE A 182 12.02 -1.10 10.66
C PHE A 182 11.17 -1.00 9.40
N ILE A 183 11.12 -2.07 8.61
CA ILE A 183 10.30 -2.18 7.41
C ILE A 183 8.94 -2.81 7.74
N SER A 184 7.88 -2.22 7.22
CA SER A 184 6.53 -2.76 7.20
C SER A 184 6.09 -3.01 5.75
N GLY A 185 5.34 -4.08 5.52
CA GLY A 185 4.86 -4.47 4.19
C GLY A 185 3.38 -4.14 4.00
N TRP A 186 3.05 -3.51 2.89
CA TRP A 186 1.71 -3.02 2.55
C TRP A 186 1.24 -3.61 1.21
N MET A 187 -0.02 -4.00 1.12
CA MET A 187 -0.62 -4.51 -0.12
C MET A 187 -1.33 -3.37 -0.84
N LEU A 188 -1.15 -3.27 -2.15
CA LEU A 188 -1.90 -2.33 -2.98
C LEU A 188 -3.35 -2.78 -3.17
N TYR A 189 -4.24 -1.81 -3.09
CA TYR A 189 -5.65 -1.91 -3.41
C TYR A 189 -6.03 -0.82 -4.42
N PRO A 190 -7.23 -0.93 -5.03
CA PRO A 190 -7.69 0.06 -5.98
C PRO A 190 -7.77 1.47 -5.38
N ASP A 191 -7.75 2.46 -6.27
CA ASP A 191 -8.05 3.86 -5.95
C ASP A 191 -7.12 4.48 -4.90
N GLY A 192 -5.84 4.09 -4.92
CA GLY A 192 -4.80 4.70 -4.08
C GLY A 192 -4.78 4.18 -2.64
N LYS A 193 -5.57 3.15 -2.34
CA LYS A 193 -5.59 2.50 -1.03
C LYS A 193 -4.44 1.52 -0.86
N ILE A 194 -3.80 1.55 0.32
CA ILE A 194 -2.88 0.51 0.77
C ILE A 194 -3.33 -0.08 2.11
N ILE A 195 -3.13 -1.38 2.32
CA ILE A 195 -3.51 -2.05 3.58
C ILE A 195 -2.31 -2.79 4.14
N LEU A 196 -2.07 -2.64 5.45
CA LEU A 196 -0.96 -3.30 6.14
C LEU A 196 -1.07 -4.82 5.99
N ALA A 197 -0.09 -5.40 5.30
CA ALA A 197 -0.01 -6.84 5.10
C ALA A 197 0.84 -7.49 6.20
N THR A 198 1.97 -6.86 6.52
CA THR A 198 2.98 -7.38 7.48
C THR A 198 3.49 -6.24 8.35
N PRO A 199 3.16 -6.22 9.66
CA PRO A 199 3.59 -5.16 10.59
C PRO A 199 5.11 -5.05 10.75
N TYR A 200 5.85 -6.15 10.60
CA TYR A 200 7.30 -6.21 10.70
C TYR A 200 7.90 -7.17 9.67
N GLY A 201 8.71 -6.63 8.77
CA GLY A 201 9.42 -7.34 7.70
C GLY A 201 10.95 -7.39 7.86
N GLY A 202 11.50 -6.84 8.96
CA GLY A 202 12.95 -6.73 9.19
C GLY A 202 13.39 -5.28 9.42
N LYS A 203 14.69 -5.07 9.64
CA LYS A 203 15.31 -3.73 9.75
C LYS A 203 15.76 -3.21 8.39
#